data_AF-X1T5R0-F1
#
_entry.id   AF-X1T5R0-F1
#
_cell.length_a   1.000
_cell.length_b   1.000
_cell.length_c   1.000
_cell.angle_alpha   90.00
_cell.angle_beta   90.00
_cell.angle_gamma   90.00
#
_symmetry.space_group_name_H-M   'P 1'
#
loop_
_entity.id
_entity.type
_entity.pdbx_description
1 polymer ?
#
loop_
_entity_poly.entity_id
_entity_poly.type
_entity_poly.pdbx_seq_one_letter_code
_entity_poly.pdbx_strand_id
1 'polypeptide(L)'
;MARETKTVYFDAPGAANTDETLELVKARAEELGIKTIVVATTVGDTGVKAAEKFKDYKVIVVTHTTGFKAPDAQELASENKERIRL
;
A
#
# COMPACT_ATOMS: atom_id res chain seq x y z
N MET A 1 -11.68 12.86 -26.39
CA MET A 1 -11.08 14.00 -25.67
C MET A 1 -9.69 13.59 -25.24
N ALA A 2 -8.67 14.40 -25.51
CA ALA A 2 -7.33 14.16 -24.97
C ALA A 2 -7.32 14.45 -23.46
N ARG A 3 -6.52 13.69 -22.69
CA ARG A 3 -6.26 13.93 -21.27
C ARG A 3 -4.76 13.86 -21.03
N GLU A 4 -4.29 14.74 -20.16
CA GLU A 4 -2.92 14.73 -19.63
C GLU A 4 -2.93 14.16 -18.21
N THR A 5 -1.83 13.55 -17.78
CA THR A 5 -1.69 13.05 -16.40
C THR A 5 -0.25 13.16 -15.93
N LYS A 6 -0.07 13.45 -14.64
CA LYS A 6 1.25 13.53 -14.00
C LYS A 6 1.80 12.12 -13.81
N THR A 7 3.08 11.93 -14.13
CA THR A 7 3.84 10.72 -13.79
C THR A 7 5.11 11.13 -13.07
N VAL A 8 5.43 10.45 -11.98
CA VAL A 8 6.65 10.69 -11.19
C VAL A 8 7.56 9.48 -11.36
N TYR A 9 8.85 9.74 -11.59
CA TYR A 9 9.89 8.72 -11.66
C TYR A 9 10.81 8.91 -10.45
N PHE A 10 11.12 7.83 -9.76
CA PHE A 10 12.11 7.80 -8.69
C PHE A 10 13.46 7.40 -9.27
N ASP A 11 14.53 8.09 -8.87
CA ASP A 11 15.89 7.83 -9.37
C ASP A 11 16.44 6.46 -8.92
N ALA A 12 15.94 5.94 -7.80
CA ALA A 12 16.33 4.64 -7.27
C ALA A 12 15.10 3.87 -6.75
N PRO A 13 15.12 2.53 -6.81
CA PRO A 13 14.07 1.70 -6.21
C PRO A 13 14.24 1.62 -4.69
N GLY A 14 13.16 1.25 -3.99
CA GLY A 14 13.24 0.80 -2.59
C GLY A 14 12.25 1.48 -1.65
N ALA A 15 12.37 1.12 -0.36
CA ALA A 15 11.44 1.53 0.68
C ALA A 15 11.42 3.05 0.93
N ALA A 16 12.49 3.77 0.56
CA ALA A 16 12.59 5.22 0.67
C ALA A 16 11.47 5.95 -0.10
N ASN A 17 10.92 5.34 -1.14
CA ASN A 17 9.88 5.94 -1.98
C ASN A 17 8.46 5.71 -1.43
N THR A 18 8.29 4.89 -0.39
CA THR A 18 6.97 4.42 0.07
C THR A 18 6.07 5.57 0.47
N ASP A 19 6.56 6.50 1.30
CA ASP A 19 5.73 7.57 1.85
C ASP A 19 5.27 8.55 0.77
N GLU A 20 6.18 8.92 -0.14
CA GLU A 20 5.86 9.75 -1.30
C GLU A 20 4.92 9.04 -2.27
N THR A 21 5.13 7.75 -2.53
CA THR A 21 4.23 6.95 -3.37
C THR A 21 2.80 6.98 -2.81
N LEU A 22 2.63 6.83 -1.50
CA LEU A 22 1.32 6.89 -0.86
C LEU A 22 0.68 8.30 -0.96
N GLU A 23 1.46 9.39 -0.97
CA GLU A 23 0.92 10.74 -1.20
C GLU A 23 0.42 10.90 -2.64
N LEU A 24 1.22 10.45 -3.61
CA LEU A 24 0.87 10.50 -5.04
C LEU A 24 -0.38 9.67 -5.33
N VAL A 25 -0.51 8.50 -4.71
CA VAL A 25 -1.72 7.66 -4.79
C VAL A 25 -2.93 8.39 -4.23
N LYS A 26 -2.81 9.07 -3.08
CA LYS A 26 -3.92 9.82 -2.49
C LYS A 26 -4.45 10.89 -3.46
N ALA A 27 -3.55 11.74 -3.95
CA ALA A 27 -3.89 12.82 -4.87
C ALA A 27 -4.57 12.27 -6.14
N ARG A 28 -4.06 11.17 -6.68
CA ARG A 28 -4.62 10.53 -7.88
C ARG A 28 -5.99 9.89 -7.62
N ALA A 29 -6.17 9.26 -6.47
CA ALA A 29 -7.44 8.65 -6.09
C ALA A 29 -8.53 9.72 -5.91
N GLU A 30 -8.19 10.87 -5.31
CA GLU A 30 -9.08 12.02 -5.17
C GLU A 30 -9.49 12.60 -6.53
N GLU A 31 -8.53 12.84 -7.42
CA GLU A 31 -8.76 13.37 -8.77
C GLU A 31 -9.72 12.48 -9.60
N LEU A 32 -9.62 11.16 -9.42
CA LEU A 32 -10.42 10.18 -10.16
C LEU A 32 -11.69 9.75 -9.43
N GLY A 33 -11.90 10.16 -8.18
CA GLY A 33 -12.98 9.64 -7.34
C GLY A 33 -12.86 8.14 -7.03
N ILE A 34 -11.65 7.58 -7.04
CA ILE A 34 -11.41 6.18 -6.69
C ILE A 34 -11.53 6.02 -5.18
N LYS A 35 -12.27 4.99 -4.73
CA LYS A 35 -12.48 4.72 -3.29
C LYS A 35 -11.86 3.43 -2.80
N THR A 36 -11.29 2.61 -3.68
CA THR A 36 -10.63 1.35 -3.31
C THR A 36 -9.16 1.42 -3.68
N ILE A 37 -8.28 1.08 -2.71
CA ILE A 37 -6.83 1.06 -2.89
C ILE A 37 -6.35 -0.34 -2.51
N VAL A 38 -5.62 -0.98 -3.41
CA VAL A 38 -5.02 -2.31 -3.16
C VAL A 38 -3.53 -2.13 -2.94
N VAL A 39 -3.00 -2.68 -1.84
CA VAL A 39 -1.61 -2.48 -1.41
C VAL A 39 -0.95 -3.83 -1.17
N ALA A 40 0.16 -4.07 -1.85
CA ALA A 40 1.03 -5.20 -1.57
C ALA A 40 1.93 -4.90 -0.36
N THR A 41 2.11 -5.90 0.51
CA THR A 41 3.03 -5.83 1.65
C THR A 41 3.57 -7.23 1.95
N THR A 42 4.73 -7.33 2.58
CA THR A 42 5.28 -8.63 3.01
C THR A 42 5.19 -8.75 4.54
N VAL A 43 5.86 -7.86 5.27
CA VAL A 43 5.88 -7.87 6.74
C VAL A 43 4.81 -6.99 7.37
N GLY A 44 4.11 -6.17 6.57
CA GLY A 44 2.98 -5.36 7.01
C GLY A 44 3.20 -3.84 7.03
N ASP A 45 4.44 -3.37 7.03
CA ASP A 45 4.76 -1.94 7.24
C ASP A 45 4.06 -1.00 6.23
N THR A 46 4.10 -1.34 4.94
CA THR A 46 3.40 -0.57 3.91
C THR A 46 1.88 -0.62 4.07
N GLY A 47 1.36 -1.78 4.50
CA GLY A 47 -0.07 -1.97 4.74
C GLY A 47 -0.57 -1.11 5.90
N VAL A 48 0.20 -1.03 6.98
CA VAL A 48 -0.07 -0.16 8.13
C VAL A 48 -0.09 1.31 7.70
N LYS A 49 0.97 1.78 7.01
CA LYS A 49 1.03 3.16 6.51
C LYS A 49 -0.15 3.50 5.61
N ALA A 50 -0.54 2.58 4.74
CA ALA A 50 -1.69 2.75 3.86
C ALA A 50 -3.01 2.84 4.65
N ALA A 51 -3.25 1.93 5.60
CA ALA A 51 -4.45 1.94 6.43
C ALA A 51 -4.58 3.26 7.22
N GLU A 52 -3.48 3.76 7.79
CA GLU A 52 -3.46 5.01 8.55
C GLU A 52 -3.71 6.25 7.68
N LYS A 53 -3.20 6.26 6.44
CA LYS A 53 -3.27 7.40 5.53
C LYS A 53 -4.55 7.49 4.71
N PHE A 54 -5.16 6.34 4.45
CA PHE A 54 -6.35 6.22 3.60
C PHE A 54 -7.60 5.78 4.39
N LYS A 55 -7.80 6.29 5.61
CA LYS A 55 -8.94 5.94 6.48
C LYS A 55 -10.32 6.11 5.83
N ASP A 56 -10.46 7.04 4.88
CA ASP A 56 -11.70 7.29 4.14
C ASP A 56 -11.84 6.46 2.85
N TYR A 57 -10.97 5.47 2.66
CA TYR A 57 -10.93 4.57 1.52
C TYR A 57 -11.08 3.12 1.97
N LYS A 58 -11.55 2.28 1.04
CA LYS A 58 -11.45 0.83 1.19
C LYS A 58 -10.02 0.39 0.86
N VAL A 59 -9.22 0.14 1.88
CA VAL A 59 -7.85 -0.38 1.72
C VAL A 59 -7.87 -1.91 1.75
N ILE A 60 -7.36 -2.54 0.71
CA ILE A 60 -7.19 -3.99 0.62
C ILE A 60 -5.70 -4.29 0.70
N VAL A 61 -5.26 -4.87 1.81
CA VAL A 61 -3.86 -5.23 2.02
C VAL A 61 -3.65 -6.69 1.62
N VAL A 62 -2.73 -6.92 0.68
CA VAL A 62 -2.40 -8.25 0.15
C VAL A 62 -1.00 -8.62 0.62
N THR A 63 -0.90 -9.71 1.39
CA THR A 63 0.37 -10.25 1.89
C THR A 63 0.83 -11.47 1.09
N HIS A 64 2.07 -11.90 1.31
CA HIS A 64 2.56 -13.18 0.81
C HIS A 64 1.72 -14.35 1.33
N THR A 65 1.58 -15.37 0.48
CA THR A 65 1.01 -16.66 0.90
C THR A 65 1.82 -17.25 2.05
N THR A 66 1.14 -17.89 3.01
CA THR A 66 1.81 -18.70 4.04
C THR A 66 2.63 -19.78 3.34
N GLY A 67 3.87 -20.01 3.78
CA GLY A 67 4.78 -20.95 3.15
C GLY A 67 5.82 -20.34 2.19
N PHE A 68 5.73 -19.04 1.87
CA PHE A 68 6.60 -18.42 0.86
C PHE A 68 8.09 -18.41 1.28
N LYS A 69 8.39 -17.87 2.47
CA LYS A 69 9.76 -17.81 3.01
C LYS A 69 10.21 -19.12 3.65
N ALA A 70 9.29 -19.83 4.31
CA ALA A 70 9.54 -21.11 4.96
C ALA A 70 8.21 -21.89 5.12
N PRO A 71 8.23 -23.24 5.18
CA PRO A 71 7.05 -24.04 5.42
C PRO A 71 6.28 -23.59 6.67
N ASP A 72 4.96 -23.46 6.54
CA ASP A 72 4.05 -23.02 7.62
C ASP A 72 4.39 -21.67 8.27
N ALA A 73 5.17 -20.82 7.60
CA ALA A 73 5.50 -19.49 8.08
C ALA A 73 4.71 -18.40 7.32
N GLN A 74 4.09 -17.49 8.08
CA GLN A 74 3.50 -16.26 7.56
C GLN A 74 4.40 -15.07 7.89
N GLU A 75 4.73 -14.27 6.87
CA GLU A 75 5.65 -13.14 7.00
C GLU A 75 4.99 -11.88 7.56
N LEU A 76 3.67 -11.74 7.41
CA LEU A 76 2.92 -10.65 7.99
C LEU A 76 2.98 -10.71 9.52
N ALA A 77 3.66 -9.74 10.13
CA ALA A 77 3.78 -9.65 11.57
C ALA A 77 2.41 -9.48 12.23
N SER A 78 2.15 -10.23 13.30
CA SER A 78 0.87 -10.19 14.02
C SER A 78 0.51 -8.79 14.50
N GLU A 79 1.49 -8.01 14.98
CA GLU A 79 1.29 -6.62 15.39
C GLU A 79 0.81 -5.73 14.24
N ASN A 80 1.48 -5.81 13.09
CA ASN A 80 1.09 -5.05 11.90
C ASN A 80 -0.30 -5.49 11.39
N LYS A 81 -0.61 -6.78 11.46
CA LYS A 81 -1.93 -7.31 11.09
C LYS A 81 -3.05 -6.71 11.93
N GLU A 82 -2.85 -6.57 13.24
CA GLU A 82 -3.84 -5.94 14.12
C GLU A 82 -3.96 -4.45 13.82
N ARG A 83 -2.85 -3.74 13.61
CA ARG A 83 -2.87 -2.31 13.22
C ARG A 83 -3.60 -2.05 11.90
N ILE A 84 -3.53 -2.97 10.93
CA ILE A 84 -4.22 -2.86 9.64
C ILE A 84 -5.74 -3.06 9.78
N ARG A 85 -6.19 -3.80 10.81
CA ARG A 85 -7.60 -4.15 11.00
C ARG A 85 -8.42 -3.07 11.72
N LEU A 86 -7.74 -2.10 12.35
CA LEU A 86 -8.34 -0.97 13.08
C LEU A 86 -8.81 0.13 12.13
#